data_AF-A0A2R2MSJ1-F1
#
_entry.id   AF-A0A2R2MSJ1-F1
#
_cell.length_a   1.000
_cell.length_b   1.000
_cell.length_c   1.000
_cell.angle_alpha   90.00
_cell.angle_beta   90.00
_cell.angle_gamma   90.00
#
_symmetry.space_group_name_H-M   'P 1'
#
loop_
_entity.id
_entity.type
_entity.pdbx_description
1 polymer ?
#
loop_
_entity_poly.entity_id
_entity_poly.type
_entity_poly.pdbx_seq_one_letter_code
_entity_poly.pdbx_strand_id
1 'polypeptide(L)'
;MYWSFEKNLNSYANRAFAANEPVGSVGLHGDGCVEFNGTGGLQIPYFKNGRNRENWVVGVVFNRDVSQDSVILYKTPSIFINGDVISASASVMDYFGNKTTLEVSVTAPGAGFLAVVLRFDGTTLTLSVYDESGNLYQDSVNAPGEAAIPWAIFYPPQEPLFVGHVPADANPPPGLPGSYSGKICMLYFTDELSDDDIGDILGLYSGPGNFLP
;
A
#
# COMPACT_ATOMS: atom_id res chain seq x y z
N MET A 1 12.64 -5.61 -3.44
CA MET A 1 13.05 -6.16 -2.11
C MET A 1 11.78 -6.62 -1.39
N TYR A 2 11.71 -7.87 -0.91
CA TYR A 2 10.50 -8.38 -0.23
C TYR A 2 10.51 -8.08 1.27
N TRP A 3 9.41 -7.53 1.80
CA TRP A 3 9.23 -7.26 3.22
C TRP A 3 8.27 -8.30 3.82
N SER A 4 8.81 -9.19 4.66
CA SER A 4 8.05 -10.25 5.33
C SER A 4 7.63 -9.81 6.73
N PHE A 5 6.37 -10.01 7.11
CA PHE A 5 5.93 -9.76 8.47
C PHE A 5 6.62 -10.68 9.48
N GLU A 6 6.83 -11.96 9.17
CA GLU A 6 7.50 -12.91 10.07
C GLU A 6 8.91 -12.45 10.45
N LYS A 7 9.64 -11.85 9.51
CA LYS A 7 11.01 -11.36 9.74
C LYS A 7 11.05 -9.96 10.35
N ASN A 8 10.06 -9.12 10.07
CA ASN A 8 10.15 -7.68 10.32
C ASN A 8 9.22 -7.16 11.43
N LEU A 9 8.12 -7.84 11.76
CA LEU A 9 7.15 -7.33 12.75
C LEU A 9 7.79 -7.10 14.13
N ASN A 10 8.78 -7.92 14.49
CA ASN A 10 9.52 -7.82 15.76
C ASN A 10 10.91 -7.18 15.62
N SER A 11 11.23 -6.54 14.49
CA SER A 11 12.52 -5.88 14.34
C SER A 11 12.59 -4.61 15.19
N TYR A 12 13.76 -4.31 15.76
CA TYR A 12 14.01 -3.14 16.63
C TYR A 12 13.70 -1.78 15.97
N ALA A 13 13.56 -1.78 14.64
CA ALA A 13 13.29 -0.59 13.86
C ALA A 13 11.80 -0.38 13.58
N ASN A 14 10.90 -1.35 13.77
CA ASN A 14 9.48 -1.20 13.51
C ASN A 14 8.69 -1.00 14.81
N ARG A 15 7.59 -0.26 14.75
CA ARG A 15 6.74 -0.02 15.92
C ARG A 15 5.29 -0.33 15.59
N ALA A 16 4.70 -1.23 16.38
CA ALA A 16 3.26 -1.47 16.37
C ALA A 16 2.57 -0.43 17.25
N PHE A 17 1.41 0.05 16.81
CA PHE A 17 0.62 1.06 17.49
C PHE A 17 -0.81 0.60 17.67
N ALA A 18 -1.44 1.11 18.71
CA ALA A 18 -2.88 1.10 18.89
C ALA A 18 -3.35 2.55 19.01
N ALA A 19 -4.44 2.90 18.32
CA ALA A 19 -5.16 4.17 18.43
C ALA A 19 -5.62 4.42 19.87
N ASN A 20 -5.82 3.35 20.64
CA ASN A 20 -5.94 3.30 22.09
C ASN A 20 -5.21 2.04 22.54
N GLU A 21 -4.24 2.08 23.44
CA GLU A 21 -3.55 0.86 23.92
C GLU A 21 -4.55 -0.11 24.56
N PRO A 22 -4.80 -1.26 23.91
CA PRO A 22 -4.45 -2.49 24.57
C PRO A 22 -3.52 -3.36 23.70
N VAL A 23 -2.82 -4.26 24.39
CA VAL A 23 -2.04 -5.34 23.80
C VAL A 23 -2.92 -6.12 22.79
N GLY A 24 -2.41 -6.35 21.57
CA GLY A 24 -3.08 -7.18 20.56
C GLY A 24 -3.82 -6.44 19.45
N SER A 25 -3.56 -5.15 19.21
CA SER A 25 -4.09 -4.41 18.05
C SER A 25 -3.57 -4.91 16.70
N VAL A 26 -2.33 -5.42 16.71
CA VAL A 26 -1.65 -6.03 15.57
C VAL A 26 -0.93 -7.29 16.03
N GLY A 27 -1.08 -8.40 15.31
CA GLY A 27 -0.43 -9.68 15.65
C GLY A 27 -0.12 -10.55 14.44
N LEU A 28 0.94 -11.35 14.52
CA LEU A 28 1.20 -12.41 13.54
C LEU A 28 0.10 -13.47 13.66
N HIS A 29 -0.47 -13.83 12.53
CA HIS A 29 -1.39 -14.94 12.39
C HIS A 29 -0.63 -16.15 11.83
N GLY A 30 -1.07 -17.38 12.16
CA GLY A 30 -0.34 -18.63 11.85
C GLY A 30 -0.25 -19.00 10.36
N ASP A 31 -0.78 -18.16 9.48
CA ASP A 31 -0.78 -18.29 8.02
C ASP A 31 0.22 -17.33 7.34
N GLY A 32 1.12 -16.70 8.11
CA GLY A 32 2.12 -15.76 7.61
C GLY A 32 1.61 -14.33 7.42
N CYS A 33 0.34 -14.08 7.76
CA CYS A 33 -0.29 -12.76 7.70
C CYS A 33 -0.15 -11.99 9.02
N VAL A 34 -0.42 -10.70 8.96
CA VAL A 34 -0.64 -9.87 10.15
C VAL A 34 -2.09 -9.47 10.24
N GLU A 35 -2.67 -9.72 11.39
CA GLU A 35 -4.04 -9.38 11.73
C GLU A 35 -4.10 -8.02 12.42
N PHE A 36 -5.04 -7.19 11.97
CA PHE A 36 -5.38 -5.86 12.46
C PHE A 36 -6.82 -5.90 12.95
N ASN A 37 -7.09 -5.38 14.15
CA ASN A 37 -8.42 -5.45 14.76
C ASN A 37 -9.24 -4.14 14.61
N GLY A 38 -8.82 -3.22 13.74
CA GLY A 38 -9.48 -1.92 13.55
C GLY A 38 -9.20 -0.89 14.64
N THR A 39 -8.35 -1.19 15.62
CA THR A 39 -8.01 -0.24 16.69
C THR A 39 -6.57 0.24 16.64
N GLY A 40 -5.78 -0.19 15.65
CA GLY A 40 -4.35 0.13 15.57
C GLY A 40 -3.73 -0.28 14.25
N GLY A 41 -2.42 -0.09 14.14
CA GLY A 41 -1.68 -0.41 12.92
C GLY A 41 -0.17 -0.42 13.14
N LEU A 42 0.58 -0.46 12.05
CA LEU A 42 2.04 -0.49 12.07
C LEU A 42 2.60 0.81 11.52
N GLN A 43 3.69 1.26 12.12
CA GLN A 43 4.57 2.22 11.49
C GLN A 43 5.82 1.48 11.05
N ILE A 44 6.27 1.75 9.84
CA ILE A 44 7.55 1.32 9.30
C ILE A 44 8.45 2.57 9.26
N PRO A 45 9.33 2.74 10.26
CA PRO A 45 10.26 3.87 10.33
C PRO A 45 11.29 3.82 9.21
N TYR A 46 11.54 4.97 8.63
CA TYR A 46 12.54 5.16 7.57
C TYR A 46 12.44 4.07 6.52
N PHE A 47 11.40 4.15 5.70
CA PHE A 47 11.25 3.30 4.53
C PHE A 47 12.50 3.49 3.63
N LYS A 48 13.52 2.63 3.81
CA LYS A 48 14.91 2.81 3.34
C LYS A 48 15.05 2.87 1.81
N ASN A 49 14.00 2.47 1.09
CA ASN A 49 13.90 2.58 -0.37
C ASN A 49 13.28 3.90 -0.84
N GLY A 50 12.86 4.80 0.07
CA GLY A 50 12.21 6.08 -0.23
C GLY A 50 13.16 7.19 -0.70
N ARG A 51 14.14 6.87 -1.56
CA ARG A 51 14.80 7.92 -2.36
C ARG A 51 13.85 8.33 -3.48
N ASN A 52 13.97 9.55 -3.99
CA ASN A 52 13.23 9.93 -5.18
C ASN A 52 13.65 8.99 -6.32
N ARG A 53 12.67 8.29 -6.89
CA ARG A 53 12.84 7.36 -8.02
C ARG A 53 11.83 7.71 -9.08
N GLU A 54 12.26 7.62 -10.33
CA GLU A 54 11.40 7.78 -11.50
C GLU A 54 10.42 6.61 -11.59
N ASN A 55 10.82 5.41 -11.16
CA ASN A 55 9.98 4.22 -11.22
C ASN A 55 9.87 3.51 -9.87
N TRP A 56 8.73 2.86 -9.64
CA TRP A 56 8.50 2.02 -8.47
C TRP A 56 7.25 1.16 -8.61
N VAL A 57 7.20 0.12 -7.78
CA VAL A 57 6.05 -0.77 -7.62
C VAL A 57 5.83 -1.04 -6.14
N VAL A 58 4.57 -0.94 -5.71
CA VAL A 58 4.11 -1.46 -4.42
C VAL A 58 3.06 -2.54 -4.62
N GLY A 59 3.26 -3.66 -3.95
CA GLY A 59 2.27 -4.72 -3.83
C GLY A 59 1.75 -4.81 -2.41
N VAL A 60 0.45 -4.94 -2.23
CA VAL A 60 -0.18 -5.29 -0.95
C VAL A 60 -1.15 -6.42 -1.17
N VAL A 61 -1.08 -7.46 -0.35
CA VAL A 61 -2.12 -8.50 -0.28
C VAL A 61 -2.83 -8.39 1.05
N PHE A 62 -4.14 -8.16 1.02
CA PHE A 62 -4.98 -8.03 2.21
C PHE A 62 -6.36 -8.63 1.99
N ASN A 63 -7.06 -9.03 3.07
CA ASN A 63 -8.45 -9.47 2.95
C ASN A 63 -9.44 -8.31 3.11
N ARG A 64 -10.56 -8.42 2.40
CA ARG A 64 -11.71 -7.54 2.55
C ARG A 64 -12.95 -8.41 2.75
N ASP A 65 -13.06 -9.01 3.93
CA ASP A 65 -14.20 -9.90 4.26
C ASP A 65 -15.49 -9.11 4.52
N VAL A 66 -15.36 -7.85 4.94
CA VAL A 66 -16.47 -6.93 5.18
C VAL A 66 -16.19 -5.58 4.53
N SER A 67 -17.27 -4.91 4.10
CA SER A 67 -17.19 -3.53 3.62
C SER A 67 -16.69 -2.62 4.74
N GLN A 68 -15.68 -1.81 4.45
CA GLN A 68 -15.08 -0.87 5.39
C GLN A 68 -14.52 0.35 4.64
N ASP A 69 -14.45 1.48 5.34
CA ASP A 69 -13.77 2.70 4.90
C ASP A 69 -12.48 2.85 5.73
N SER A 70 -11.35 2.42 5.17
CA SER A 70 -10.12 2.27 5.95
C SER A 70 -8.83 2.51 5.18
N VAL A 71 -7.80 2.87 5.95
CA VAL A 71 -6.42 3.03 5.49
C VAL A 71 -5.74 1.67 5.41
N ILE A 72 -5.19 1.33 4.25
CA ILE A 72 -4.27 0.19 4.10
C ILE A 72 -2.83 0.66 4.22
N LEU A 73 -2.45 1.69 3.44
CA LEU A 73 -1.16 2.37 3.50
C LEU A 73 -1.36 3.88 3.54
N TYR A 74 -0.50 4.61 4.26
CA TYR A 74 -0.53 6.08 4.29
C TYR A 74 0.87 6.69 4.37
N LYS A 75 1.05 7.81 3.64
CA LYS A 75 2.29 8.56 3.36
C LYS A 75 3.19 7.92 2.29
N THR A 76 2.78 8.16 1.05
CA THR A 76 3.42 7.88 -0.26
C THR A 76 4.09 6.50 -0.39
N PRO A 77 3.45 5.53 -1.06
CA PRO A 77 2.07 5.62 -1.54
C PRO A 77 1.07 5.59 -0.40
N SER A 78 -0.12 6.11 -0.67
CA SER A 78 -1.30 5.82 0.15
C SER A 78 -2.22 4.88 -0.60
N ILE A 79 -2.81 3.92 0.11
CA ILE A 79 -3.81 2.99 -0.41
C ILE A 79 -4.95 2.96 0.61
N PHE A 80 -6.17 3.14 0.13
CA PHE A 80 -7.38 3.17 0.92
C PHE A 80 -8.42 2.23 0.31
N ILE A 81 -9.32 1.75 1.15
CA ILE A 81 -10.53 1.07 0.71
C ILE A 81 -11.76 1.80 1.21
N ASN A 82 -12.80 1.89 0.38
CA ASN A 82 -14.12 2.37 0.73
C ASN A 82 -15.15 1.42 0.09
N GLY A 83 -15.52 0.39 0.85
CA GLY A 83 -16.31 -0.73 0.33
C GLY A 83 -15.60 -1.41 -0.84
N ASP A 84 -16.25 -1.39 -2.01
CA ASP A 84 -15.71 -2.01 -3.23
C ASP A 84 -14.67 -1.14 -3.96
N VAL A 85 -14.51 0.13 -3.57
CA VAL A 85 -13.56 1.05 -4.18
C VAL A 85 -12.20 0.95 -3.51
N ILE A 86 -11.17 0.70 -4.30
CA ILE A 86 -9.77 0.79 -3.89
C ILE A 86 -9.22 2.07 -4.50
N SER A 87 -8.72 2.96 -3.64
CA SER A 87 -8.11 4.22 -4.06
C SER A 87 -6.64 4.23 -3.69
N ALA A 88 -5.82 4.77 -4.58
CA ALA A 88 -4.40 4.91 -4.39
C ALA A 88 -3.93 6.32 -4.73
N SER A 89 -2.91 6.79 -4.03
CA SER A 89 -2.28 8.05 -4.35
C SER A 89 -0.77 8.05 -4.12
N ALA A 90 -0.08 8.87 -4.90
CA ALA A 90 1.35 9.09 -4.76
C ALA A 90 1.68 10.56 -5.00
N SER A 91 2.48 11.15 -4.10
CA SER A 91 3.07 12.46 -4.35
C SER A 91 4.29 12.32 -5.24
N VAL A 92 4.34 13.12 -6.30
CA VAL A 92 5.43 13.14 -7.28
C VAL A 92 5.99 14.55 -7.43
N MET A 93 7.23 14.64 -7.89
CA MET A 93 7.96 15.88 -8.12
C MET A 93 8.73 15.83 -9.43
N ASP A 94 8.67 16.90 -10.22
CA ASP A 94 9.44 17.03 -11.46
C ASP A 94 10.86 17.55 -11.22
N TYR A 95 11.67 17.60 -12.29
CA TYR A 95 13.03 18.15 -12.25
C TYR A 95 13.10 19.62 -11.80
N PHE A 96 12.02 20.39 -11.98
CA PHE A 96 11.93 21.79 -11.60
C PHE A 96 11.50 21.99 -10.14
N GLY A 97 11.18 20.90 -9.43
CA GLY A 97 10.72 20.93 -8.04
C GLY A 97 9.22 21.19 -7.89
N ASN A 98 8.45 21.20 -8.97
CA ASN A 98 7.00 21.25 -8.91
C ASN A 98 6.49 19.94 -8.34
N LYS A 99 5.51 20.01 -7.42
CA LYS A 99 4.93 18.85 -6.74
C LYS A 99 3.47 18.71 -7.09
N THR A 100 3.02 17.48 -7.26
CA THR A 100 1.61 17.15 -7.39
C THR A 100 1.31 15.81 -6.74
N THR A 101 0.04 15.52 -6.50
CA THR A 101 -0.44 14.21 -6.07
C THR A 101 -1.20 13.59 -7.23
N LEU A 102 -0.83 12.37 -7.58
CA LEU A 102 -1.58 11.53 -8.51
C LEU A 102 -2.53 10.67 -7.70
N GLU A 103 -3.78 10.60 -8.13
CA GLU A 103 -4.83 9.82 -7.49
C GLU A 103 -5.52 8.95 -8.54
N VAL A 104 -5.72 7.68 -8.21
CA VAL A 104 -6.34 6.68 -9.08
C VAL A 104 -7.21 5.78 -8.23
N SER A 105 -8.33 5.31 -8.77
CA SER A 105 -9.24 4.43 -8.05
C SER A 105 -9.87 3.41 -8.97
N VAL A 106 -10.11 2.20 -8.47
CA VAL A 106 -10.84 1.15 -9.18
C VAL A 106 -11.95 0.61 -8.30
N THR A 107 -13.04 0.17 -8.92
CA THR A 107 -14.08 -0.61 -8.24
C THR A 107 -13.80 -2.09 -8.51
N ALA A 108 -13.38 -2.81 -7.46
CA ALA A 108 -13.22 -4.26 -7.49
C ALA A 108 -14.26 -4.84 -6.51
N PRO A 109 -15.38 -5.39 -6.98
CA PRO A 109 -16.43 -5.92 -6.11
C PRO A 109 -16.04 -7.27 -5.50
N GLY A 110 -16.64 -7.60 -4.35
CA GLY A 110 -16.56 -8.93 -3.73
C GLY A 110 -15.82 -8.96 -2.41
N ALA A 111 -15.90 -10.10 -1.73
CA ALA A 111 -15.19 -10.33 -0.46
C ALA A 111 -14.04 -11.32 -0.67
N GLY A 112 -13.10 -11.34 0.28
CA GLY A 112 -11.93 -12.23 0.26
C GLY A 112 -10.62 -11.47 0.09
N PHE A 113 -9.55 -12.20 -0.24
CA PHE A 113 -8.24 -11.59 -0.45
C PHE A 113 -8.16 -10.83 -1.78
N LEU A 114 -7.49 -9.68 -1.73
CA LEU A 114 -7.15 -8.85 -2.87
C LEU A 114 -5.64 -8.71 -2.96
N ALA A 115 -5.09 -8.81 -4.17
CA ALA A 115 -3.75 -8.38 -4.47
C ALA A 115 -3.81 -7.02 -5.19
N VAL A 116 -3.31 -5.99 -4.52
CA VAL A 116 -3.28 -4.62 -5.02
C VAL A 116 -1.85 -4.26 -5.41
N VAL A 117 -1.67 -3.89 -6.67
CA VAL A 117 -0.38 -3.47 -7.23
C VAL A 117 -0.52 -2.03 -7.71
N LEU A 118 0.37 -1.18 -7.21
CA LEU A 118 0.45 0.23 -7.57
C LEU A 118 1.82 0.45 -8.21
N ARG A 119 1.81 0.82 -9.49
CA ARG A 119 3.00 0.99 -10.32
C ARG A 119 3.11 2.41 -10.82
N PHE A 120 4.31 2.94 -10.84
CA PHE A 120 4.61 4.20 -11.50
C PHE A 120 5.86 4.08 -12.35
N ASP A 121 5.81 4.63 -13.55
CA ASP A 121 6.88 4.55 -14.55
C ASP A 121 7.50 5.91 -14.92
N GLY A 122 7.40 6.87 -14.01
CA GLY A 122 7.90 8.23 -14.20
C GLY A 122 6.88 9.15 -14.86
N THR A 123 5.81 8.59 -15.43
CA THR A 123 4.77 9.35 -16.12
C THR A 123 3.36 8.93 -15.75
N THR A 124 3.12 7.65 -15.52
CA THR A 124 1.78 7.10 -15.29
C THR A 124 1.74 6.37 -13.97
N LEU A 125 0.74 6.66 -13.13
CA LEU A 125 0.41 5.87 -11.95
C LEU A 125 -0.70 4.89 -12.31
N THR A 126 -0.42 3.60 -12.25
CA THR A 126 -1.36 2.50 -12.56
C THR A 126 -1.70 1.75 -11.29
N LEU A 127 -3.00 1.57 -11.05
CA LEU A 127 -3.53 0.75 -9.96
C LEU A 127 -4.17 -0.50 -10.56
N SER A 128 -3.63 -1.67 -10.22
CA SER A 128 -4.13 -2.98 -10.61
C SER A 128 -4.60 -3.72 -9.37
N VAL A 129 -5.80 -4.29 -9.41
CA VAL A 129 -6.40 -5.07 -8.31
C VAL A 129 -6.84 -6.41 -8.83
N TYR A 130 -6.38 -7.48 -8.18
CA TYR A 130 -6.76 -8.86 -8.45
C TYR A 130 -7.60 -9.41 -7.31
N ASP A 131 -8.73 -10.01 -7.63
CA ASP A 131 -9.50 -10.80 -6.68
C ASP A 131 -9.02 -12.26 -6.63
N GLU A 132 -9.53 -13.03 -5.67
CA GLU A 132 -9.23 -14.47 -5.53
C GLU A 132 -9.78 -15.33 -6.68
N SER A 133 -10.57 -14.77 -7.58
CA SER A 133 -11.03 -15.44 -8.80
C SER A 133 -10.13 -15.14 -9.99
N GLY A 134 -9.06 -14.36 -9.79
CA GLY A 134 -8.13 -13.95 -10.84
C GLY A 134 -8.63 -12.79 -11.71
N ASN A 135 -9.74 -12.15 -11.37
CA ASN A 135 -10.25 -11.00 -12.13
C ASN A 135 -9.36 -9.78 -11.90
N LEU A 136 -9.01 -9.09 -12.99
CA LEU A 136 -8.25 -7.84 -12.97
C LEU A 136 -9.17 -6.62 -13.08
N TYR A 137 -9.05 -5.72 -12.11
CA TYR A 137 -9.63 -4.37 -12.14
C TYR A 137 -8.48 -3.36 -12.18
N GLN A 138 -8.47 -2.48 -13.19
CA GLN A 138 -7.34 -1.58 -13.40
C GLN A 138 -7.78 -0.20 -13.87
N ASP A 139 -7.09 0.83 -13.38
CA ASP A 139 -7.17 2.20 -13.88
C ASP A 139 -5.80 2.88 -13.76
N SER A 140 -5.64 4.04 -14.40
CA SER A 140 -4.40 4.79 -14.40
C SER A 140 -4.60 6.30 -14.52
N VAL A 141 -3.64 7.07 -14.01
CA VAL A 141 -3.60 8.53 -14.13
C VAL A 141 -2.22 8.99 -14.56
N ASN A 142 -2.17 9.97 -15.45
CA ASN A 142 -0.92 10.55 -15.94
C ASN A 142 -0.48 11.72 -15.05
N ALA A 143 0.83 11.83 -14.85
CA ALA A 143 1.45 13.03 -14.33
C ALA A 143 1.21 14.21 -15.30
N PRO A 144 1.04 15.43 -14.77
CA PRO A 144 0.82 16.60 -15.61
C PRO A 144 2.10 17.00 -16.37
N GLY A 145 1.92 17.59 -17.55
CA GLY A 145 3.01 18.09 -18.39
C GLY A 145 3.23 17.30 -19.67
N GLU A 146 4.30 17.61 -20.37
CA GLU A 146 4.70 16.88 -21.58
C GLU A 146 5.32 15.52 -21.19
N ALA A 147 5.04 14.49 -21.97
CA ALA A 147 5.52 13.12 -21.74
C ALA A 147 7.07 12.98 -21.65
N ALA A 148 7.81 14.03 -22.01
CA ALA A 148 9.27 14.07 -21.97
C ALA A 148 9.87 14.53 -20.64
N ILE A 149 9.07 15.01 -19.68
CA ILE A 149 9.56 15.43 -18.36
C ILE A 149 9.26 14.29 -17.37
N PRO A 150 10.25 13.47 -16.99
CA PRO A 150 10.05 12.42 -16.00
C PRO A 150 9.78 13.04 -14.64
N TRP A 151 8.78 12.49 -13.96
CA TRP A 151 8.48 12.77 -12.57
C TRP A 151 9.09 11.69 -11.69
N ALA A 152 9.50 12.05 -10.47
CA ALA A 152 9.93 11.09 -9.47
C ALA A 152 8.96 11.10 -8.30
N ILE A 153 8.83 9.97 -7.60
CA ILE A 153 8.12 10.00 -6.30
C ILE A 153 8.81 10.99 -5.39
N PHE A 154 7.99 11.76 -4.68
CA PHE A 154 8.43 12.61 -3.59
C PHE A 154 8.15 11.94 -2.24
N TYR A 155 9.22 11.52 -1.57
CA TYR A 155 9.17 11.13 -0.16
C TYR A 155 9.60 12.32 0.72
N PRO A 156 8.74 12.84 1.59
CA PRO A 156 9.18 13.79 2.59
C PRO A 156 10.27 13.17 3.48
N PRO A 157 11.36 13.92 3.78
CA PRO A 157 12.44 13.38 4.59
C PRO A 157 11.94 13.01 5.99
N GLN A 158 12.36 11.83 6.46
CA GLN A 158 12.09 11.32 7.81
C GLN A 158 10.62 11.01 8.12
N GLU A 159 9.75 10.93 7.11
CA GLU A 159 8.37 10.49 7.34
C GLU A 159 8.26 8.95 7.31
N PRO A 160 7.55 8.36 8.28
CA PRO A 160 7.28 6.93 8.28
C PRO A 160 6.15 6.56 7.33
N LEU A 161 6.16 5.30 6.88
CA LEU A 161 5.00 4.67 6.25
C LEU A 161 4.08 4.10 7.34
N PHE A 162 2.80 4.41 7.26
CA PHE A 162 1.77 3.86 8.14
C PHE A 162 1.00 2.75 7.42
N VAL A 163 0.71 1.66 8.14
CA VAL A 163 0.00 0.48 7.64
C VAL A 163 -1.20 0.21 8.53
N GLY A 164 -2.40 0.16 7.96
CA GLY A 164 -3.65 -0.17 8.66
C GLY A 164 -4.22 0.93 9.56
N HIS A 165 -3.43 1.93 9.98
CA HIS A 165 -3.88 3.00 10.86
C HIS A 165 -2.95 4.21 10.81
N VAL A 166 -3.50 5.41 10.98
CA VAL A 166 -2.75 6.66 11.15
C VAL A 166 -3.05 7.23 12.53
N PRO A 167 -2.05 7.34 13.42
CA PRO A 167 -2.30 7.78 14.79
C PRO A 167 -2.60 9.28 14.84
N ALA A 168 -3.41 9.70 15.81
CA ALA A 168 -3.88 11.07 15.90
C ALA A 168 -2.74 12.09 16.10
N ASP A 169 -1.67 11.69 16.78
CA ASP A 169 -0.46 12.50 17.00
C ASP A 169 0.38 12.71 15.73
N ALA A 170 0.12 11.93 14.67
CA ALA A 170 0.68 12.18 13.34
C ALA A 170 -0.06 13.29 12.56
N ASN A 171 -1.08 13.91 13.17
CA ASN A 171 -1.90 14.99 12.62
C ASN A 171 -2.42 14.69 11.20
N PRO A 172 -3.18 13.59 11.01
CA PRO A 172 -3.76 13.27 9.71
C PRO A 172 -4.68 14.39 9.20
N PRO A 173 -4.79 14.58 7.87
CA PRO A 173 -5.75 15.52 7.30
C PRO A 173 -7.19 15.11 7.69
N PRO A 174 -8.11 16.08 7.79
CA PRO A 174 -9.52 15.77 8.04
C PRO A 174 -10.09 14.93 6.89
N GLY A 175 -10.96 13.97 7.24
CA GLY A 175 -11.61 13.09 6.26
C GLY A 175 -10.78 11.87 5.81
N LEU A 176 -9.66 11.59 6.48
CA LEU A 176 -8.92 10.35 6.30
C LEU A 176 -9.80 9.14 6.70
N PRO A 177 -9.80 8.04 5.92
CA PRO A 177 -10.49 6.81 6.31
C PRO A 177 -10.08 6.26 7.68
N GLY A 178 -10.91 5.38 8.24
CA GLY A 178 -10.68 4.76 9.55
C GLY A 178 -9.52 3.75 9.56
N SER A 179 -9.35 3.06 10.69
CA SER A 179 -8.38 1.97 10.81
C SER A 179 -8.90 0.71 10.13
N TYR A 180 -7.99 -0.03 9.51
CA TYR A 180 -8.27 -1.30 8.87
C TYR A 180 -8.48 -2.42 9.89
N SER A 181 -9.49 -3.25 9.63
CA SER A 181 -9.73 -4.51 10.32
C SER A 181 -9.67 -5.66 9.34
N GLY A 182 -8.78 -6.61 9.57
CA GLY A 182 -8.52 -7.74 8.67
C GLY A 182 -7.07 -8.21 8.73
N LYS A 183 -6.60 -8.82 7.65
CA LYS A 183 -5.29 -9.45 7.50
C LYS A 183 -4.57 -8.82 6.33
N ILE A 184 -3.32 -8.43 6.55
CA ILE A 184 -2.37 -8.09 5.48
C ILE A 184 -1.31 -9.17 5.46
N CYS A 185 -1.16 -9.84 4.33
CA CYS A 185 -0.30 -11.01 4.17
C CYS A 185 1.00 -10.69 3.42
N MET A 186 1.03 -9.59 2.68
CA MET A 186 2.24 -9.15 1.99
C MET A 186 2.30 -7.63 1.86
N LEU A 187 3.50 -7.10 2.04
CA LEU A 187 3.90 -5.77 1.59
C LEU A 187 5.15 -5.93 0.72
N TYR A 188 5.07 -5.48 -0.52
CA TYR A 188 6.16 -5.55 -1.50
C TYR A 188 6.50 -4.16 -1.99
N PHE A 189 7.80 -3.88 -2.14
CA PHE A 189 8.28 -2.61 -2.64
C PHE A 189 9.54 -2.81 -3.49
N THR A 190 9.57 -2.16 -4.64
CA THR A 190 10.74 -2.14 -5.51
C THR A 190 10.78 -0.86 -6.32
N ASP A 191 11.99 -0.42 -6.69
CA ASP A 191 12.25 0.64 -7.68
C ASP A 191 12.65 0.08 -9.05
N GLU A 192 12.68 -1.25 -9.17
CA GLU A 192 12.88 -1.98 -10.42
C GLU A 192 11.52 -2.25 -11.06
N LEU A 193 11.37 -1.86 -12.33
CA LEU A 193 10.25 -2.29 -13.16
C LEU A 193 10.60 -3.62 -13.81
N SER A 194 9.65 -4.54 -13.82
CA SER A 194 9.69 -5.75 -14.62
C SER A 194 8.56 -5.75 -15.64
N ASP A 195 8.67 -6.61 -16.65
CA ASP A 195 7.58 -6.80 -17.63
C ASP A 195 6.37 -7.54 -17.00
N ASP A 196 6.56 -8.18 -15.83
CA ASP A 196 5.54 -8.96 -15.11
C ASP A 196 5.58 -8.67 -13.61
N ASP A 197 5.42 -7.39 -13.24
CA ASP A 197 5.47 -6.94 -11.84
C ASP A 197 4.48 -7.72 -10.95
N ILE A 198 3.38 -8.17 -11.55
CA ILE A 198 2.33 -8.92 -10.87
C ILE A 198 2.75 -10.38 -10.70
N GLY A 199 3.30 -11.03 -11.72
CA GLY A 199 3.88 -12.37 -11.59
C GLY A 199 4.99 -12.44 -10.56
N ASP A 200 5.84 -11.41 -10.47
CA ASP A 200 6.88 -11.30 -9.44
C ASP A 200 6.28 -11.18 -8.04
N ILE A 201 5.26 -10.34 -7.87
CA ILE A 201 4.56 -10.15 -6.59
C ILE A 201 3.82 -11.44 -6.16
N LEU A 202 3.04 -12.03 -7.07
CA LEU A 202 2.27 -13.24 -6.78
C LEU A 202 3.16 -14.48 -6.65
N GLY A 203 4.27 -14.55 -7.37
CA GLY A 203 5.26 -15.63 -7.24
C GLY A 203 6.01 -15.60 -5.89
N LEU A 204 6.13 -14.43 -5.26
CA LEU A 204 6.67 -14.27 -3.91
C LEU A 204 5.61 -14.46 -2.82
N TYR A 205 4.33 -14.46 -3.17
CA TYR A 205 3.23 -14.63 -2.23
C TYR A 205 2.99 -16.11 -1.90
N SER A 206 3.01 -16.44 -0.61
CA SER A 206 2.75 -17.80 -0.11
C SER A 206 1.62 -17.86 0.92
N GLY A 207 0.79 -16.81 0.99
CA GLY A 207 -0.30 -16.69 1.95
C GLY A 207 -1.64 -17.25 1.42
N PRO A 208 -2.74 -17.06 2.17
CA PRO A 208 -4.10 -17.47 1.76
C PRO A 208 -4.62 -16.68 0.53
N GLY A 209 -5.51 -17.29 -0.26
CA GLY A 209 -6.04 -16.73 -1.50
C GLY A 209 -5.32 -17.28 -2.73
N ASN A 210 -6.08 -17.75 -3.72
CA ASN A 210 -5.56 -18.25 -4.99
C ASN A 210 -5.69 -17.16 -6.05
N PHE A 211 -4.61 -16.45 -6.35
CA PHE A 211 -4.61 -15.39 -7.37
C PHE A 211 -4.21 -15.89 -8.76
N LEU A 212 -4.24 -17.20 -8.98
CA LEU A 212 -3.91 -17.80 -10.28
C LEU A 212 -5.12 -17.65 -11.23
N PRO A 213 -4.90 -17.20 -12.49
CA PRO A 213 -5.91 -17.30 -13.53
C PRO A 213 -6.19 -18.75 -13.96
#